data_AF-A0A1G3QG54-F1
#
_entry.id   AF-A0A1G3QG54-F1
#
_cell.length_a   1.000
_cell.length_b   1.000
_cell.length_c   1.000
_cell.angle_alpha   90.00
_cell.angle_beta   90.00
_cell.angle_gamma   90.00
#
_symmetry.space_group_name_H-M   'P 1'
#
loop_
_entity.id
_entity.type
_entity.pdbx_description
1 polymer ?
#
loop_
_entity_poly.entity_id
_entity_poly.type
_entity_poly.pdbx_seq_one_letter_code
_entity_poly.pdbx_strand_id
1 'polypeptide(L)'
;MLIGLLSVLSISIFFHLYYLIKYVSARDETNLRRFINTAVINIFTAAIIIIIAIRSPEQLQKIRVSLLVWFISGAVMAIMLALQIMIFVRVYCRAQMPENYHYNFFGKKVLHKSVIHPIEVALFFASMPALLIAGAYFVAWIIRLFI
;
A
#
# COMPACT_ATOMS: atom_id res chain seq x y z
N MET A 1 12.16 21.62 2.06
CA MET A 1 13.04 20.61 2.67
C MET A 1 12.29 19.70 3.64
N LEU A 2 11.67 20.24 4.70
CA LEU A 2 10.94 19.44 5.71
C LEU A 2 9.83 18.55 5.13
N ILE A 3 9.03 19.07 4.19
CA ILE A 3 7.99 18.30 3.48
C ILE A 3 8.60 17.12 2.72
N GLY A 4 9.72 17.33 2.01
CA GLY A 4 10.40 16.26 1.29
C GLY A 4 10.89 15.15 2.22
N LEU A 5 11.47 15.51 3.38
CA LEU A 5 11.89 14.54 4.40
C LEU A 5 10.69 13.78 4.99
N LEU A 6 9.58 14.46 5.26
CA LEU A 6 8.34 13.83 5.74
C LEU A 6 7.75 12.86 4.70
N SER A 7 7.76 13.23 3.42
CA SER A 7 7.32 12.36 2.33
C SER A 7 8.21 11.13 2.21
N VAL A 8 9.54 11.29 2.27
CA VAL A 8 10.50 10.17 2.25
C VAL A 8 10.30 9.26 3.45
N LEU A 9 10.15 9.82 4.66
CA LEU A 9 9.88 9.04 5.86
C LEU A 9 8.57 8.25 5.73
N SER A 10 7.52 8.88 5.21
CA SER A 10 6.22 8.24 4.99
C SER A 10 6.34 7.05 4.02
N ILE A 11 7.03 7.23 2.89
CA ILE A 11 7.30 6.16 1.93
C ILE A 11 8.13 5.03 2.56
N SER A 12 9.16 5.40 3.31
CA SER A 12 10.07 4.43 3.95
C SER A 12 9.38 3.59 5.02
N ILE A 13 8.38 4.14 5.72
CA ILE A 13 7.52 3.36 6.64
C ILE A 13 6.73 2.30 5.89
N PHE A 14 6.24 2.57 4.68
CA PHE A 14 5.57 1.54 3.87
C PHE A 14 6.52 0.41 3.47
N PHE A 15 7.74 0.73 3.03
CA PHE A 15 8.75 -0.30 2.75
C PHE A 15 9.11 -1.11 3.99
N HIS A 16 9.19 -0.47 5.15
CA HIS A 16 9.45 -1.12 6.43
C HIS A 16 8.35 -2.15 6.77
N LEU A 17 7.08 -1.76 6.66
CA LEU A 17 5.92 -2.66 6.82
C LEU A 17 5.94 -3.81 5.79
N TYR A 18 6.28 -3.51 4.54
CA TYR A 18 6.39 -4.53 3.49
C TYR A 18 7.44 -5.61 3.83
N TYR A 19 8.64 -5.22 4.29
CA TYR A 19 9.66 -6.17 4.69
C TYR A 19 9.26 -6.99 5.91
N LEU A 20 8.51 -6.40 6.86
CA LEU A 20 7.97 -7.13 8.00
C LEU A 20 7.00 -8.23 7.55
N ILE A 21 6.00 -7.89 6.73
CA ILE A 21 5.01 -8.85 6.23
C ILE A 21 5.72 -10.00 5.48
N LYS A 22 6.70 -9.65 4.64
CA LYS A 22 7.45 -10.63 3.85
C LYS A 22 8.32 -11.53 4.73
N TYR A 23 8.97 -10.98 5.76
CA TYR A 23 9.73 -11.75 6.73
C TYR A 23 8.83 -12.71 7.51
N VAL A 24 7.68 -12.24 8.03
CA VAL A 24 6.73 -13.09 8.76
C VAL A 24 6.21 -14.24 7.89
N SER A 25 6.01 -13.98 6.60
CA SER A 25 5.49 -14.98 5.65
C SER A 25 6.53 -16.02 5.22
N ALA A 26 7.76 -15.58 4.90
CA ALA A 26 8.78 -16.45 4.30
C ALA A 26 9.91 -16.86 5.25
N ARG A 27 9.99 -16.25 6.45
CA ARG A 27 11.08 -16.38 7.44
C ARG A 27 12.49 -16.21 6.87
N ASP A 28 12.62 -15.44 5.79
CA ASP A 28 13.89 -15.19 5.09
C ASP A 28 14.71 -14.09 5.79
N GLU A 29 15.93 -14.43 6.23
CA GLU A 29 16.87 -13.53 6.92
C GLU A 29 17.21 -12.28 6.12
N THR A 30 17.13 -12.33 4.78
CA THR A 30 17.36 -11.16 3.92
C THR A 30 16.32 -10.08 4.17
N ASN A 31 15.05 -10.48 4.36
CA ASN A 31 13.97 -9.55 4.64
C ASN A 31 14.06 -9.01 6.07
N LEU A 32 14.54 -9.80 7.03
CA LEU A 32 14.84 -9.32 8.38
C LEU A 32 15.92 -8.23 8.36
N ARG A 33 17.02 -8.45 7.63
CA ARG A 33 18.10 -7.47 7.52
C ARG A 33 17.61 -6.16 6.88
N ARG A 34 16.78 -6.24 5.84
CA ARG A 34 16.17 -5.06 5.20
C ARG A 34 15.18 -4.35 6.12
N PHE A 35 14.39 -5.09 6.89
CA PHE A 35 13.51 -4.54 7.92
C PHE A 35 14.30 -3.76 8.98
N ILE A 36 15.40 -4.32 9.50
CA ILE A 36 16.26 -3.63 10.47
C ILE A 36 16.89 -2.37 9.85
N ASN A 37 17.43 -2.46 8.63
CA ASN A 37 18.04 -1.31 7.97
C ASN A 37 17.02 -0.18 7.75
N THR A 38 15.80 -0.50 7.31
CA THR A 38 14.74 0.49 7.15
C THR A 38 14.30 1.08 8.50
N ALA A 39 14.28 0.30 9.59
CA ALA A 39 14.01 0.81 10.93
C ALA A 39 15.03 1.87 11.34
N VAL A 40 16.32 1.56 11.19
CA VAL A 40 17.42 2.45 11.52
C VAL A 40 17.33 3.75 10.71
N ILE A 41 17.16 3.64 9.39
CA ILE A 41 17.01 4.82 8.51
C ILE A 41 15.80 5.68 8.91
N ASN A 42 14.67 5.06 9.24
CA ASN A 42 13.47 5.77 9.67
C ASN A 42 13.69 6.52 10.99
N ILE A 43 14.34 5.88 11.97
CA ILE A 43 14.65 6.50 13.26
C ILE A 43 15.56 7.71 13.07
N PHE A 44 16.65 7.57 12.32
CA PHE A 44 17.57 8.68 12.05
C PHE A 44 16.89 9.81 11.28
N THR A 45 16.08 9.48 10.28
CA THR A 45 15.34 10.47 9.48
C THR A 45 14.32 11.21 10.35
N ALA A 46 13.59 10.50 11.22
CA ALA A 46 12.66 11.11 12.16
C ALA A 46 13.37 12.03 13.16
N ALA A 47 14.53 11.62 13.70
CA ALA A 47 15.32 12.45 14.60
C ALA A 47 15.77 13.76 13.92
N ILE A 48 16.25 13.69 12.67
CA ILE A 48 16.63 14.87 11.89
C ILE A 48 15.42 15.81 11.68
N ILE A 49 14.26 15.25 11.33
CA ILE A 49 13.01 16.00 11.16
C ILE A 49 12.64 16.72 12.47
N ILE A 50 12.73 16.04 13.61
CA ILE A 50 12.45 16.62 14.93
C ILE A 50 13.41 17.77 15.25
N ILE A 51 14.71 17.60 15.00
CA ILE A 51 15.70 18.66 15.24
C ILE A 51 15.40 19.90 14.38
N ILE A 52 15.09 19.70 13.09
CA ILE A 52 14.73 20.80 12.18
C ILE A 52 13.42 21.47 12.64
N ALA A 53 12.43 20.67 13.05
CA ALA A 53 11.15 21.16 13.54
C ALA A 53 11.31 22.06 14.78
N ILE A 54 12.17 21.68 15.73
CA ILE A 54 12.46 22.46 16.94
C ILE A 54 13.24 23.73 16.59
N ARG A 55 14.26 23.64 15.71
CA ARG A 55 15.12 24.79 15.36
C ARG A 55 14.44 25.81 14.45
N SER A 56 13.44 25.41 13.69
CA SER A 56 12.78 26.28 12.70
C SER A 56 11.27 26.05 12.67
N PRO A 57 10.55 26.44 13.75
CA PRO A 57 9.10 26.25 13.86
C PRO A 57 8.32 26.97 12.75
N GLU A 58 8.90 28.05 12.19
CA GLU A 58 8.34 28.76 11.04
C GLU A 58 8.18 27.88 9.79
N GLN A 59 9.06 26.88 9.62
CA GLN A 59 8.94 25.93 8.51
C GLN A 59 7.75 24.99 8.69
N LEU A 60 7.41 24.66 9.94
CA LEU A 60 6.25 23.85 10.30
C LEU A 60 4.95 24.56 9.97
N GLN A 61 4.88 25.86 10.24
CA GLN A 61 3.71 26.70 9.91
C GLN A 61 3.51 26.84 8.39
N LYS A 62 4.59 26.75 7.61
CA LYS A 62 4.54 26.77 6.13
C LYS A 62 4.12 25.43 5.54
N ILE A 63 4.01 24.36 6.33
CA ILE A 63 3.52 23.07 5.82
C ILE A 63 2.04 23.20 5.49
N ARG A 64 1.73 23.11 4.20
CA ARG A 64 0.35 22.91 3.74
C ARG A 64 -0.06 21.48 4.05
N VAL A 65 -0.66 21.26 5.23
CA VAL A 65 -1.14 19.95 5.69
C VAL A 65 -1.99 19.26 4.62
N SER A 66 -2.80 20.02 3.88
CA SER A 66 -3.62 19.49 2.77
C SER A 66 -2.79 18.79 1.69
N LEU A 67 -1.60 19.29 1.37
CA LEU A 67 -0.71 18.71 0.37
C LEU A 67 -0.03 17.45 0.89
N LEU A 68 0.33 17.41 2.17
CA LEU A 68 0.85 16.21 2.82
C LEU A 68 -0.20 15.09 2.85
N VAL A 69 -1.42 15.41 3.29
CA VAL A 69 -2.55 14.47 3.33
C VAL A 69 -2.87 13.96 1.92
N TRP A 70 -2.82 14.83 0.92
CA TRP A 70 -2.99 14.45 -0.48
C TRP A 70 -1.94 13.43 -0.92
N PHE A 71 -0.66 13.70 -0.64
CA PHE A 71 0.41 12.76 -0.99
C PHE A 71 0.24 11.40 -0.31
N ILE A 72 -0.08 11.40 1.00
CA ILE A 72 -0.32 10.17 1.78
C ILE A 72 -1.52 9.40 1.21
N SER A 73 -2.62 10.09 0.91
CA SER A 73 -3.81 9.46 0.32
C SER A 73 -3.50 8.83 -1.05
N GLY A 74 -2.69 9.47 -1.88
CA GLY A 74 -2.26 8.92 -3.17
C GLY A 74 -1.42 7.65 -2.99
N ALA A 75 -0.50 7.65 -2.03
CA ALA A 75 0.29 6.48 -1.70
C ALA A 75 -0.57 5.31 -1.18
N VAL A 76 -1.50 5.60 -0.24
CA VAL A 76 -2.43 4.58 0.29
C VAL A 76 -3.31 4.02 -0.83
N MET A 77 -3.89 4.89 -1.66
CA MET A 77 -4.68 4.47 -2.83
C MET A 77 -3.87 3.56 -3.75
N ALA A 78 -2.65 3.95 -4.12
CA ALA A 78 -1.80 3.18 -5.02
C ALA A 78 -1.46 1.78 -4.45
N ILE A 79 -1.17 1.70 -3.14
CA ILE A 79 -0.90 0.42 -2.47
C ILE A 79 -2.13 -0.48 -2.46
N MET A 80 -3.30 0.06 -2.10
CA MET A 80 -4.54 -0.72 -2.06
C MET A 80 -4.93 -1.18 -3.47
N LEU A 81 -4.75 -0.33 -4.49
CA LEU A 81 -5.00 -0.70 -5.88
C LEU A 81 -4.04 -1.80 -6.35
N ALA A 82 -2.76 -1.72 -6.01
CA ALA A 82 -1.79 -2.76 -6.33
C ALA A 82 -2.15 -4.10 -5.68
N LEU A 83 -2.58 -4.09 -4.41
CA LEU A 83 -3.06 -5.29 -3.71
C LEU A 83 -4.25 -5.92 -4.45
N GLN A 84 -5.23 -5.10 -4.85
CA GLN A 84 -6.42 -5.54 -5.58
C GLN A 84 -6.06 -6.17 -6.93
N ILE A 85 -5.19 -5.50 -7.71
CA ILE A 85 -4.69 -6.01 -8.99
C ILE A 85 -3.95 -7.34 -8.79
N MET A 86 -3.08 -7.44 -7.78
CA MET A 86 -2.34 -8.66 -7.48
C MET A 86 -3.28 -9.84 -7.15
N ILE A 87 -4.31 -9.62 -6.32
CA ILE A 87 -5.31 -10.64 -6.01
C ILE A 87 -6.07 -11.03 -7.28
N PHE A 88 -6.52 -10.06 -8.06
CA PHE A 88 -7.27 -10.30 -9.29
C PHE A 88 -6.47 -11.12 -10.30
N VAL A 89 -5.20 -10.76 -10.55
CA VAL A 89 -4.30 -11.47 -11.45
C VAL A 89 -4.09 -12.92 -10.98
N ARG A 90 -3.88 -13.16 -9.68
CA ARG A 90 -3.72 -14.52 -9.14
C ARG A 90 -4.98 -15.36 -9.34
N VAL A 91 -6.15 -14.81 -9.01
CA VAL A 91 -7.44 -15.47 -9.20
C VAL A 91 -7.68 -15.76 -10.69
N TYR A 92 -7.39 -14.82 -11.57
CA TYR A 92 -7.53 -14.98 -13.02
C TYR A 92 -6.63 -16.11 -13.54
N CYS A 93 -5.35 -16.12 -13.16
CA CYS A 93 -4.43 -17.20 -13.55
C CYS A 93 -4.92 -18.57 -13.05
N ARG A 94 -5.38 -18.67 -11.79
CA ARG A 94 -5.93 -19.93 -11.25
C ARG A 94 -7.20 -20.38 -11.96
N ALA A 95 -8.08 -19.45 -12.33
CA ALA A 95 -9.30 -19.75 -13.06
C ALA A 95 -9.04 -20.33 -14.46
N GLN A 96 -7.85 -20.14 -15.04
CA GLN A 96 -7.47 -20.74 -16.33
C GLN A 96 -6.89 -22.16 -16.19
N MET A 97 -6.50 -22.60 -14.99
CA MET A 97 -5.92 -23.93 -14.81
C MET A 97 -6.99 -25.02 -14.88
N PRO A 98 -6.75 -26.13 -15.62
CA PRO A 98 -7.74 -27.18 -15.86
C PRO A 98 -8.20 -27.90 -14.59
N GLU A 99 -7.39 -27.92 -13.55
CA GLU A 99 -7.73 -28.46 -12.22
C GLU A 99 -8.81 -27.64 -11.48
N ASN A 100 -9.01 -26.38 -11.86
CA ASN A 100 -9.85 -25.43 -11.14
C ASN A 100 -11.18 -25.14 -11.84
N TYR A 101 -11.48 -25.85 -12.93
CA TYR A 101 -12.77 -25.80 -13.59
C TYR A 101 -13.18 -27.15 -14.16
N HIS A 102 -14.47 -27.33 -14.38
CA HIS A 102 -15.00 -28.40 -15.20
C HIS A 102 -16.02 -27.83 -16.18
N TYR A 103 -16.31 -28.57 -17.25
CA TYR A 103 -17.40 -28.25 -18.15
C TYR A 103 -18.67 -28.95 -17.67
N ASN A 104 -19.78 -28.21 -17.59
CA ASN A 104 -21.07 -28.82 -17.30
C ASN A 104 -21.64 -29.53 -18.55
N PHE A 105 -22.79 -30.16 -18.41
CA PHE A 105 -23.50 -30.85 -19.50
C PHE A 105 -23.73 -29.98 -20.75
N PHE A 106 -23.81 -28.65 -20.59
CA PHE A 106 -23.99 -27.69 -21.68
C PHE A 106 -22.67 -27.14 -22.25
N GLY A 107 -21.53 -27.71 -21.87
CA GLY A 107 -20.22 -27.20 -22.29
C GLY A 107 -19.84 -25.84 -21.68
N LYS A 108 -20.54 -25.37 -20.62
CA LYS A 108 -20.19 -24.14 -19.92
C LYS A 108 -19.13 -24.41 -18.86
N LYS A 109 -18.10 -23.57 -18.82
CA LYS A 109 -17.03 -23.59 -17.82
C LYS A 109 -17.59 -23.21 -16.44
N VAL A 110 -17.48 -24.12 -15.47
CA VAL A 110 -17.88 -23.91 -14.08
C VAL A 110 -16.63 -23.95 -13.20
N LEU A 111 -16.38 -22.87 -12.47
CA LEU A 111 -15.23 -22.73 -11.59
C LEU A 111 -15.45 -23.45 -10.26
N HIS A 112 -14.40 -24.10 -9.76
CA HIS A 112 -14.41 -24.69 -8.42
C HIS A 112 -14.18 -23.62 -7.34
N LYS A 113 -14.63 -23.90 -6.11
CA LYS A 113 -14.38 -23.03 -4.95
C LYS A 113 -12.89 -22.87 -4.62
N SER A 114 -12.03 -23.78 -5.10
CA SER A 114 -10.57 -23.72 -4.95
C SER A 114 -9.90 -22.54 -5.66
N VAL A 115 -10.59 -21.90 -6.61
CA VAL A 115 -10.03 -20.78 -7.40
C VAL A 115 -9.72 -19.56 -6.52
N ILE A 116 -10.47 -19.37 -5.45
CA ILE A 116 -10.39 -18.20 -4.57
C ILE A 116 -10.13 -18.66 -3.14
N HIS A 117 -9.05 -18.16 -2.52
CA HIS A 117 -8.78 -18.45 -1.11
C HIS A 117 -9.52 -17.47 -0.20
N PRO A 118 -10.03 -17.92 0.97
CA PRO A 118 -10.74 -17.04 1.91
C PRO A 118 -9.93 -15.82 2.36
N ILE A 119 -8.60 -15.97 2.49
CA ILE A 119 -7.71 -14.87 2.87
C ILE A 119 -7.62 -13.78 1.79
N GLU A 120 -7.69 -14.16 0.51
CA GLU A 120 -7.68 -13.20 -0.60
C GLU A 120 -9.00 -12.41 -0.65
N VAL A 121 -10.12 -13.09 -0.37
CA VAL A 121 -11.43 -12.43 -0.22
C VAL A 121 -11.41 -11.44 0.93
N ALA A 122 -10.92 -11.86 2.09
CA ALA A 122 -10.82 -11.00 3.27
C ALA A 122 -9.95 -9.76 3.00
N LEU A 123 -8.76 -9.94 2.41
CA LEU A 123 -7.87 -8.84 2.06
C LEU A 123 -8.47 -7.91 1.00
N PHE A 124 -9.16 -8.46 0.01
CA PHE A 124 -9.84 -7.68 -1.02
C PHE A 124 -10.92 -6.78 -0.41
N PHE A 125 -11.83 -7.33 0.39
CA PHE A 125 -12.90 -6.54 1.01
C PHE A 125 -12.37 -5.59 2.08
N ALA A 126 -11.35 -5.98 2.86
CA ALA A 126 -10.75 -5.11 3.87
C ALA A 126 -10.02 -3.91 3.26
N SER A 127 -9.44 -4.05 2.06
CA SER A 127 -8.74 -2.94 1.39
C SER A 127 -9.66 -2.01 0.61
N MET A 128 -10.89 -2.42 0.27
CA MET A 128 -11.83 -1.57 -0.48
C MET A 128 -12.17 -0.24 0.22
N PRO A 129 -12.56 -0.19 1.51
CA PRO A 129 -12.86 1.07 2.18
C PRO A 129 -11.67 2.05 2.14
N ALA A 130 -10.46 1.55 2.41
CA ALA A 130 -9.25 2.35 2.37
C ALA A 130 -8.96 2.88 0.96
N LEU A 131 -9.10 2.03 -0.07
CA LEU A 131 -8.93 2.42 -1.46
C LEU A 131 -9.91 3.52 -1.86
N LEU A 132 -11.19 3.36 -1.52
CA LEU A 132 -12.24 4.30 -1.88
C LEU A 132 -12.09 5.64 -1.17
N ILE A 133 -11.82 5.64 0.14
CA ILE A 133 -11.64 6.89 0.91
C ILE A 133 -10.39 7.64 0.45
N ALA A 134 -9.25 6.94 0.39
CA ALA A 134 -7.99 7.55 -0.02
C ALA A 134 -8.03 7.99 -1.49
N GLY A 135 -8.63 7.17 -2.36
CA GLY A 135 -8.77 7.48 -3.78
C GLY A 135 -9.72 8.64 -4.04
N ALA A 136 -10.87 8.70 -3.36
CA ALA A 136 -11.79 9.81 -3.48
C ALA A 136 -11.13 11.13 -3.07
N TYR A 137 -10.40 11.15 -1.95
CA TYR A 137 -9.68 12.35 -1.51
C TYR A 137 -8.58 12.75 -2.52
N PHE A 138 -7.79 11.78 -2.98
CA PHE A 138 -6.70 12.02 -3.93
C PHE A 138 -7.23 12.62 -5.25
N VAL A 139 -8.27 12.02 -5.81
CA VAL A 139 -8.90 12.45 -7.07
C VAL A 139 -9.61 13.79 -6.89
N ALA A 140 -10.36 14.00 -5.80
CA ALA A 140 -11.04 15.26 -5.55
C ALA A 140 -10.06 16.44 -5.46
N TRP A 141 -8.90 16.23 -4.83
CA TRP A 141 -7.86 17.26 -4.77
C TRP A 141 -7.22 17.53 -6.14
N ILE A 142 -7.01 16.49 -6.97
CA ILE A 142 -6.56 16.67 -8.35
C ILE A 142 -7.57 17.51 -9.14
N ILE A 143 -8.85 17.18 -9.06
CA ILE A 143 -9.92 17.93 -9.74
C ILE A 143 -9.90 19.40 -9.30
N ARG A 144 -9.73 19.66 -7.99
CA ARG A 144 -9.60 21.02 -7.45
C ARG A 144 -8.36 21.78 -7.96
N LEU A 145 -7.33 21.11 -8.47
CA LEU A 145 -6.20 21.81 -9.11
C LEU A 145 -6.53 22.31 -10.51
N PHE A 146 -7.48 21.67 -11.20
CA PHE A 146 -7.84 21.97 -12.58
C PHE A 146 -9.06 22.89 -12.70
N ILE A 147 -9.90 22.98 -11.66
CA ILE A 147 -11.03 23.91 -11.53
C ILE A 147 -10.57 25.15 -10.76
#